data_AF-A0A9D9I726-F1
#
_entry.id   AF-A0A9D9I726-F1
#
_cell.length_a   1.000
_cell.length_b   1.000
_cell.length_c   1.000
_cell.angle_alpha   90.00
_cell.angle_beta   90.00
_cell.angle_gamma   90.00
#
_symmetry.space_group_name_H-M   'P 1'
#
loop_
_entity.id
_entity.type
_entity.pdbx_description
1 polymer ?
#
loop_
_entity_poly.entity_id
_entity_poly.type
_entity_poly.pdbx_seq_one_letter_code
_entity_poly.pdbx_strand_id
1 'polypeptide(L)'
;MSSNKTIIPGMEDIGNERIDFGQTNSRMHDGTYIPQPFGLPASGNSGHKPVIGFLYSISKTSAGEYWPVKMGANTIGRSSECDVSLAEATVSEQHAILVVRQMKNPDRIIASICDSRSTCGTMINGESLGFDQKECYNGDIITIGEHYDLYFILIDAKQIGLNVCREFMPSRSGAESRFPESQSSRDPYSAPGYTNHNTRGFDQQSGSSQGGTVGMDEGTDKPGTKPGGTIFM
;
A
#
# COMPACT_ATOMS: atom_id res chain seq x y z
N MET A 1 -20.57 -49.30 -0.79
CA MET A 1 -20.11 -48.40 -1.89
C MET A 1 -19.08 -47.47 -1.28
N SER A 2 -17.83 -47.49 -1.75
CA SER A 2 -16.76 -46.64 -1.22
C SER A 2 -16.32 -45.66 -2.29
N SER A 3 -16.48 -44.37 -2.03
CA SER A 3 -16.11 -43.30 -2.95
C SER A 3 -14.68 -42.86 -2.68
N ASN A 4 -13.75 -43.26 -3.56
CA ASN A 4 -12.38 -42.77 -3.50
C ASN A 4 -12.35 -41.27 -3.84
N LYS A 5 -11.96 -40.45 -2.85
CA LYS A 5 -11.68 -39.03 -3.04
C LYS A 5 -10.23 -38.88 -3.46
N THR A 6 -9.97 -38.43 -4.69
CA THR A 6 -8.61 -38.08 -5.14
C THR A 6 -8.08 -36.93 -4.29
N ILE A 7 -6.96 -37.17 -3.61
CA ILE A 7 -6.20 -36.16 -2.88
C ILE A 7 -4.99 -35.80 -3.74
N ILE A 8 -4.86 -34.53 -4.11
CA ILE A 8 -3.65 -33.98 -4.71
C ILE A 8 -2.79 -33.43 -3.56
N PRO A 9 -1.58 -33.96 -3.30
CA PRO A 9 -0.69 -33.40 -2.28
C PRO A 9 -0.18 -32.02 -2.71
N GLY A 10 -0.25 -31.02 -1.84
CA GLY A 10 0.31 -29.67 -2.07
C GLY A 10 -0.66 -28.48 -1.96
N MET A 11 -1.89 -28.66 -1.46
CA MET A 11 -2.82 -27.56 -1.17
C MET A 11 -3.39 -27.67 0.26
N GLU A 12 -2.77 -26.94 1.17
CA GLU A 12 -3.12 -26.71 2.58
C GLU A 12 -2.66 -25.26 2.90
N ASP A 13 -3.42 -24.34 3.49
CA ASP A 13 -4.79 -24.35 4.00
C ASP A 13 -5.56 -23.11 3.50
N ILE A 14 -6.88 -23.23 3.23
CA ILE A 14 -7.74 -22.04 3.12
C ILE A 14 -8.19 -21.66 4.54
N GLY A 15 -7.34 -20.85 5.19
CA GLY A 15 -7.66 -20.16 6.42
C GLY A 15 -8.82 -19.19 6.21
N ASN A 16 -9.77 -19.21 7.15
CA ASN A 16 -11.05 -18.51 7.06
C ASN A 16 -10.90 -17.03 7.44
N GLU A 17 -10.50 -16.17 6.50
CA GLU A 17 -10.44 -14.71 6.71
C GLU A 17 -11.60 -13.96 6.03
N ARG A 18 -12.29 -13.15 6.84
CA ARG A 18 -13.35 -12.24 6.39
C ARG A 18 -12.71 -11.06 5.66
N ILE A 19 -12.87 -10.99 4.34
CA ILE A 19 -12.60 -9.76 3.59
C ILE A 19 -13.82 -8.86 3.74
N ASP A 20 -13.71 -7.86 4.60
CA ASP A 20 -14.64 -6.74 4.72
C ASP A 20 -13.88 -5.41 4.59
N PHE A 21 -14.59 -4.37 4.20
CA PHE A 21 -14.14 -2.99 3.96
C PHE A 21 -13.24 -2.77 2.74
N GLY A 22 -13.91 -2.44 1.63
CA GLY A 22 -13.31 -1.61 0.61
C GLY A 22 -12.86 -0.27 1.20
N GLN A 23 -11.57 0.01 1.10
CA GLN A 23 -11.04 1.38 1.15
C GLN A 23 -10.58 1.77 -0.25
N THR A 24 -11.52 2.30 -1.04
CA THR A 24 -11.16 3.13 -2.19
C THR A 24 -10.29 4.27 -1.67
N ASN A 25 -8.99 4.24 -1.98
CA ASN A 25 -8.02 5.27 -1.59
C ASN A 25 -8.18 6.56 -2.42
N SER A 26 -9.42 6.90 -2.78
CA SER A 26 -9.84 8.23 -3.18
C SER A 26 -9.80 9.15 -1.96
N ARG A 27 -8.58 9.41 -1.47
CA ARG A 27 -8.31 10.52 -0.55
C ARG A 27 -8.63 11.80 -1.31
N MET A 28 -9.86 12.29 -1.12
CA MET A 28 -10.21 13.66 -1.43
C MET A 28 -9.29 14.55 -0.59
N HIS A 29 -8.23 15.05 -1.22
CA HIS A 29 -7.31 15.97 -0.57
C HIS A 29 -7.98 17.34 -0.57
N ASP A 30 -8.68 17.64 0.53
CA ASP A 30 -9.33 18.92 0.81
C ASP A 30 -8.30 20.02 1.14
N GLY A 31 -7.29 20.16 0.28
CA GLY A 31 -6.14 21.02 0.51
C GLY A 31 -5.10 20.97 -0.60
N THR A 32 -4.21 21.95 -0.62
CA THR A 32 -3.19 22.12 -1.66
C THR A 32 -2.18 20.97 -1.65
N TYR A 33 -2.18 20.13 -2.68
CA TYR A 33 -1.16 19.11 -2.88
C TYR A 33 0.13 19.75 -3.44
N ILE A 34 1.18 19.75 -2.62
CA ILE A 34 2.53 20.19 -3.02
C ILE A 34 3.40 18.93 -3.13
N PRO A 35 3.79 18.46 -4.33
CA PRO A 35 4.83 17.44 -4.45
C PRO A 35 6.12 18.01 -3.85
N GLN A 36 6.86 17.20 -3.08
CA GLN A 36 7.98 17.67 -2.26
C GLN A 36 8.93 18.57 -3.07
N PRO A 37 9.26 19.78 -2.58
CA PRO A 37 9.99 20.75 -3.37
C PRO A 37 11.41 20.29 -3.67
N PHE A 38 11.87 20.61 -4.87
CA PHE A 38 13.24 20.38 -5.33
C PHE A 38 14.24 21.04 -4.37
N GLY A 39 15.00 20.24 -3.61
CA GLY A 39 16.09 20.74 -2.75
C GLY A 39 16.10 20.27 -1.29
N LEU A 40 15.10 19.52 -0.80
CA LEU A 40 15.17 18.88 0.51
C LEU A 40 15.68 17.44 0.42
N PRO A 41 16.60 16.98 1.31
CA PRO A 41 17.04 15.60 1.34
C PRO A 41 15.93 14.70 1.89
N ALA A 42 15.23 13.99 1.00
CA ALA A 42 14.20 13.03 1.39
C ALA A 42 14.84 11.83 2.12
N SER A 43 14.61 11.75 3.44
CA SER A 43 14.79 10.50 4.19
C SER A 43 13.69 9.52 3.78
N GLY A 44 13.91 8.78 2.69
CA GLY A 44 12.91 7.88 2.10
C GLY A 44 12.78 8.03 0.59
N ASN A 45 13.80 7.54 -0.12
CA ASN A 45 13.87 7.20 -1.55
C ASN A 45 12.63 7.50 -2.44
N SER A 46 12.33 8.78 -2.68
CA SER A 46 11.24 9.20 -3.56
C SER A 46 11.58 10.51 -4.28
N GLY A 47 12.43 10.39 -5.31
CA GLY A 47 12.69 11.46 -6.27
C GLY A 47 11.46 11.75 -7.12
N HIS A 48 10.47 12.42 -6.53
CA HIS A 48 9.19 12.72 -7.18
C HIS A 48 9.41 13.59 -8.41
N LYS A 49 9.07 13.03 -9.58
CA LYS A 49 9.12 13.73 -10.86
C LYS A 49 8.08 14.88 -10.86
N PRO A 50 8.39 16.05 -11.43
CA PRO A 50 7.47 17.18 -11.43
C PRO A 50 6.17 16.85 -12.17
N VAL A 51 5.06 17.37 -11.67
CA VAL A 51 3.76 17.35 -12.35
C VAL A 51 3.80 18.37 -13.48
N ILE A 52 3.41 17.95 -14.68
CA ILE A 52 3.46 18.74 -15.93
C ILE A 52 2.09 18.78 -16.63
N GLY A 53 1.05 18.29 -15.99
CA GLY A 53 -0.29 18.20 -16.58
C GLY A 53 -1.25 17.38 -15.73
N PHE A 54 -2.47 17.23 -16.24
CA PHE A 54 -3.54 16.46 -15.63
C PHE A 54 -4.34 15.73 -16.71
N LEU A 55 -4.90 14.58 -16.35
CA LEU A 55 -5.99 13.94 -17.09
C LEU A 55 -7.26 14.19 -16.29
N TYR A 56 -8.35 14.56 -16.95
CA TYR A 56 -9.66 14.80 -16.34
C TYR A 56 -10.73 13.97 -17.05
N SER A 57 -11.68 13.41 -16.30
CA SER A 57 -12.78 12.61 -16.86
C SER A 57 -14.07 12.80 -16.08
N ILE A 58 -15.21 12.58 -16.74
CA ILE A 58 -16.54 12.45 -16.11
C ILE A 58 -17.22 11.11 -16.45
N SER A 59 -16.52 10.20 -17.14
CA SER A 59 -17.10 9.01 -17.77
C SER A 59 -17.76 8.05 -16.77
N LYS A 60 -17.17 7.93 -15.58
CA LYS A 60 -17.67 7.08 -14.48
C LYS A 60 -18.60 7.84 -13.52
N THR A 61 -18.43 9.15 -13.36
CA THR A 61 -19.22 9.96 -12.43
C THR A 61 -19.24 11.44 -12.84
N SER A 62 -20.41 12.06 -12.74
CA SER A 62 -20.62 13.49 -13.00
C SER A 62 -19.95 14.42 -11.98
N ALA A 63 -19.44 13.89 -10.87
CA ALA A 63 -18.57 14.62 -9.94
C ALA A 63 -17.17 14.91 -10.53
N GLY A 64 -16.77 14.17 -11.56
CA GLY A 64 -15.45 14.24 -12.16
C GLY A 64 -14.37 13.47 -11.40
N GLU A 65 -13.37 13.03 -12.15
CA GLU A 65 -12.15 12.37 -11.67
C GLU A 65 -10.94 13.01 -12.35
N TYR A 66 -9.80 13.05 -11.67
CA TYR A 66 -8.57 13.59 -12.25
C TYR A 66 -7.32 12.88 -11.74
N TRP A 67 -6.28 12.85 -12.57
CA TRP A 67 -5.00 12.23 -12.28
C TRP A 67 -3.84 13.16 -12.67
N PRO A 68 -2.83 13.36 -11.79
CA PRO A 68 -1.67 14.20 -12.11
C PRO A 68 -0.72 13.49 -13.06
N VAL A 69 -0.41 14.11 -14.20
CA VAL A 69 0.58 13.63 -15.16
C VAL A 69 1.95 14.17 -14.79
N LYS A 70 2.92 13.26 -14.66
CA LYS A 70 4.29 13.55 -14.24
C LYS A 70 5.23 13.51 -15.45
N MET A 71 6.39 14.16 -15.33
CA MET A 71 7.47 14.03 -16.32
C MET A 71 7.90 12.55 -16.44
N GLY A 72 8.20 12.07 -17.65
CA GLY A 72 8.53 10.67 -17.94
C GLY A 72 7.30 9.83 -18.26
N ALA A 73 7.41 8.50 -18.07
CA ALA A 73 6.29 7.58 -18.26
C ALA A 73 5.28 7.67 -17.11
N ASN A 74 4.00 7.60 -17.46
CA ASN A 74 2.84 7.44 -16.59
C ASN A 74 2.02 6.26 -17.12
N THR A 75 1.74 5.26 -16.29
CA THR A 75 0.97 4.07 -16.70
C THR A 75 -0.53 4.30 -16.58
N ILE A 76 -1.28 3.81 -17.57
CA ILE A 76 -2.75 3.89 -17.63
C ILE A 76 -3.31 2.46 -17.76
N GLY A 77 -4.27 2.10 -16.94
CA GLY A 77 -4.87 0.76 -16.98
C GLY A 77 -5.82 0.50 -15.81
N ARG A 78 -6.37 -0.72 -15.77
CA ARG A 78 -7.33 -1.12 -14.74
C ARG A 78 -6.67 -1.45 -13.39
N SER A 79 -5.41 -1.86 -13.41
CA SER A 79 -4.68 -2.19 -12.19
C SER A 79 -4.58 -0.97 -11.26
N SER A 80 -4.67 -1.22 -9.94
CA SER A 80 -4.39 -0.22 -8.91
C SER A 80 -2.91 0.19 -8.84
N GLU A 81 -2.02 -0.51 -9.55
CA GLU A 81 -0.59 -0.19 -9.68
C GLU A 81 -0.29 0.84 -10.78
N CYS A 82 -1.29 1.20 -11.60
CA CYS A 82 -1.13 2.24 -12.63
C CYS A 82 -1.14 3.65 -12.01
N ASP A 83 -0.34 4.58 -12.56
CA ASP A 83 -0.41 6.00 -12.22
C ASP A 83 -1.82 6.58 -12.44
N VAL A 84 -2.50 6.07 -13.47
CA VAL A 84 -3.89 6.37 -13.85
C VAL A 84 -4.68 5.07 -13.82
N SER A 85 -5.24 4.75 -12.66
CA SER A 85 -6.07 3.56 -12.45
C SER A 85 -7.52 3.83 -12.84
N LEU A 86 -8.03 3.12 -13.85
CA LEU A 86 -9.37 3.24 -14.41
C LEU A 86 -10.16 1.96 -14.15
N ALA A 87 -11.03 1.97 -13.13
CA ALA A 87 -11.81 0.82 -12.71
C ALA A 87 -13.00 0.53 -13.65
N GLU A 88 -12.70 0.09 -14.87
CA GLU A 88 -13.65 -0.19 -15.95
C GLU A 88 -13.29 -1.54 -16.61
N ALA A 89 -14.27 -2.27 -17.14
CA ALA A 89 -14.11 -3.66 -17.58
C ALA A 89 -13.36 -3.82 -18.91
N THR A 90 -13.57 -2.93 -19.88
CA THR A 90 -12.89 -2.92 -21.19
C THR A 90 -11.44 -2.42 -21.12
N VAL A 91 -11.08 -1.70 -20.05
CA VAL A 91 -9.70 -1.34 -19.76
C VAL A 91 -8.88 -2.57 -19.30
N SER A 92 -7.83 -2.92 -20.06
CA SER A 92 -6.81 -3.89 -19.68
C SER A 92 -5.98 -3.46 -18.44
N GLU A 93 -5.40 -4.42 -17.70
CA GLU A 93 -4.63 -4.15 -16.47
C GLU A 93 -3.50 -3.14 -16.65
N GLN A 94 -2.74 -3.28 -17.75
CA GLN A 94 -1.79 -2.30 -18.28
C GLN A 94 -2.25 -2.00 -19.71
N HIS A 95 -2.86 -0.84 -19.92
CA HIS A 95 -3.58 -0.52 -21.16
C HIS A 95 -2.74 0.37 -22.08
N ALA A 96 -2.22 1.47 -21.56
CA ALA A 96 -1.44 2.45 -22.31
C ALA A 96 -0.37 3.10 -21.43
N ILE A 97 0.63 3.72 -22.05
CA ILE A 97 1.66 4.48 -21.36
C ILE A 97 1.75 5.88 -21.98
N LEU A 98 1.47 6.91 -21.18
CA LEU A 98 1.65 8.31 -21.54
C LEU A 98 3.05 8.75 -21.12
N VAL A 99 3.92 9.00 -22.09
CA VAL A 99 5.32 9.40 -21.87
C VAL A 99 5.46 10.88 -22.19
N VAL A 100 5.82 11.67 -21.17
CA VAL A 100 6.10 13.10 -21.35
C VAL A 100 7.60 13.35 -21.25
N ARG A 101 8.17 14.09 -22.21
CA ARG A 101 9.60 14.36 -22.32
C ARG A 101 9.84 15.85 -22.54
N GLN A 102 10.89 16.39 -21.94
CA GLN A 102 11.39 17.72 -22.28
C GLN A 102 12.41 17.60 -23.41
N MET A 103 12.14 18.22 -24.56
CA MET A 103 13.17 18.46 -25.57
C MET A 103 14.08 19.60 -25.14
N LYS A 104 15.34 19.56 -25.57
CA LYS A 104 16.33 20.62 -25.31
C LYS A 104 16.41 21.65 -26.43
N ASN A 105 16.12 21.24 -27.67
CA ASN A 105 16.21 22.06 -28.88
C ASN A 105 15.09 21.65 -29.86
N PRO A 106 14.00 22.42 -29.99
CA PRO A 106 13.60 23.54 -29.12
C PRO A 106 13.32 23.08 -27.68
N ASP A 107 13.45 23.97 -26.71
CA ASP A 107 13.06 23.74 -25.31
C ASP A 107 11.53 23.75 -25.21
N ARG A 108 10.93 22.56 -25.30
CA ARG A 108 9.47 22.34 -25.22
C ARG A 108 9.17 21.02 -24.54
N ILE A 109 8.02 20.93 -23.88
CA ILE A 109 7.47 19.66 -23.42
C ILE A 109 6.73 18.97 -24.59
N ILE A 110 6.98 17.68 -24.80
CA ILE A 110 6.23 16.80 -25.72
C ILE A 110 5.63 15.67 -24.90
N ALA A 111 4.36 15.37 -25.14
CA ALA A 111 3.71 14.16 -24.65
C ALA A 111 3.47 13.20 -25.83
N SER A 112 3.60 11.90 -25.57
CA SER A 112 3.21 10.87 -26.52
C SER A 112 2.68 9.62 -25.81
N ILE A 113 1.62 9.05 -26.35
CA ILE A 113 0.99 7.84 -25.81
C ILE A 113 1.32 6.64 -26.71
N CYS A 114 1.39 5.46 -26.08
CA CYS A 114 1.54 4.19 -26.76
C CYS A 114 0.55 3.19 -26.16
N ASP A 115 -0.21 2.48 -26.99
CA ASP A 115 -1.05 1.37 -26.57
C ASP A 115 -0.17 0.16 -26.20
N SER A 116 -0.46 -0.49 -25.08
CA SER A 116 0.33 -1.60 -24.53
C SER A 116 -0.16 -2.98 -24.98
N ARG A 117 -0.74 -3.07 -26.18
CA ARG A 117 -1.50 -4.23 -26.69
C ARG A 117 -2.74 -4.50 -25.84
N SER A 118 -3.50 -3.45 -25.60
CA SER A 118 -4.78 -3.52 -24.90
C SER A 118 -5.81 -4.35 -25.68
N THR A 119 -6.87 -4.76 -25.00
CA THR A 119 -7.91 -5.63 -25.59
C THR A 119 -8.84 -4.87 -26.53
N CYS A 120 -9.22 -3.63 -26.18
CA CYS A 120 -10.17 -2.81 -26.94
C CYS A 120 -9.50 -1.65 -27.70
N GLY A 121 -8.21 -1.40 -27.48
CA GLY A 121 -7.45 -0.33 -28.12
C GLY A 121 -7.53 1.02 -27.38
N THR A 122 -6.62 1.90 -27.75
CA THR A 122 -6.54 3.30 -27.31
C THR A 122 -6.79 4.24 -28.50
N MET A 123 -7.49 5.36 -28.29
CA MET A 123 -7.81 6.35 -29.32
C MET A 123 -7.42 7.77 -28.89
N ILE A 124 -7.09 8.66 -29.83
CA ILE A 124 -6.97 10.11 -29.62
C ILE A 124 -7.95 10.82 -30.54
N ASN A 125 -8.81 11.68 -29.99
CA ASN A 125 -9.79 12.49 -30.73
C ASN A 125 -10.67 11.67 -31.70
N GLY A 126 -10.99 10.42 -31.33
CA GLY A 126 -11.76 9.49 -32.17
C GLY A 126 -10.94 8.72 -33.22
N GLU A 127 -9.62 8.88 -33.27
CA GLU A 127 -8.72 8.14 -34.17
C GLU A 127 -7.94 7.07 -33.38
N SER A 128 -8.06 5.79 -33.76
CA SER A 128 -7.33 4.69 -33.12
C SER A 128 -5.82 4.78 -33.36
N LEU A 129 -5.04 4.48 -32.32
CA LEU A 129 -3.57 4.59 -32.34
C LEU A 129 -2.85 3.47 -33.11
N GLY A 130 -3.49 2.31 -33.27
CA GLY A 130 -2.82 1.12 -33.76
C GLY A 130 -1.76 0.64 -32.76
N PHE A 131 -0.56 0.31 -33.25
CA PHE A 131 0.56 -0.18 -32.44
C PHE A 131 1.71 0.83 -32.29
N ASP A 132 1.60 2.01 -32.91
CA ASP A 132 2.65 3.02 -32.94
C ASP A 132 2.46 4.07 -31.84
N GLN A 133 3.56 4.68 -31.42
CA GLN A 133 3.54 5.81 -30.48
C GLN A 133 3.13 7.09 -31.22
N LYS A 134 2.08 7.78 -30.75
CA LYS A 134 1.58 9.05 -31.31
C LYS A 134 1.78 10.20 -30.32
N GLU A 135 2.07 11.39 -30.83
CA GLU A 135 2.15 12.60 -30.00
C GLU A 135 0.75 13.03 -29.54
N CYS A 136 0.67 13.60 -28.33
CA CYS A 136 -0.54 14.16 -27.73
C CYS A 136 -0.30 15.64 -27.40
N TYR A 137 -1.34 16.45 -27.57
CA TYR A 137 -1.33 17.89 -27.37
C TYR A 137 -2.29 18.32 -26.26
N ASN A 138 -2.09 19.53 -25.72
CA ASN A 138 -3.00 20.09 -24.74
C ASN A 138 -4.41 20.27 -25.34
N GLY A 139 -5.40 19.65 -24.72
CA GLY A 139 -6.80 19.68 -25.14
C GLY A 139 -7.26 18.44 -25.92
N ASP A 140 -6.37 17.47 -26.17
CA ASP A 140 -6.76 16.19 -26.77
C ASP A 140 -7.67 15.37 -25.84
N ILE A 141 -8.62 14.65 -26.42
CA ILE A 141 -9.40 13.61 -25.75
C ILE A 141 -8.73 12.27 -26.04
N ILE A 142 -8.30 11.57 -25.00
CA ILE A 142 -7.70 10.24 -25.08
C ILE A 142 -8.73 9.24 -24.55
N THR A 143 -9.25 8.38 -25.43
CA THR A 143 -10.20 7.32 -25.04
C THR A 143 -9.43 6.04 -24.72
N ILE A 144 -9.66 5.50 -23.53
CA ILE A 144 -9.09 4.23 -23.06
C ILE A 144 -10.21 3.18 -23.00
N GLY A 145 -10.02 2.02 -23.64
CA GLY A 145 -11.08 1.04 -23.79
C GLY A 145 -12.24 1.57 -24.63
N GLU A 146 -13.47 1.14 -24.34
CA GLU A 146 -14.65 1.52 -25.12
C GLU A 146 -15.34 2.80 -24.61
N HIS A 147 -15.15 3.15 -23.33
CA HIS A 147 -16.03 4.10 -22.63
C HIS A 147 -15.33 5.12 -21.71
N TYR A 148 -13.99 5.14 -21.63
CA TYR A 148 -13.26 6.05 -20.72
C TYR A 148 -12.55 7.18 -21.47
N ASP A 149 -13.26 8.29 -21.68
CA ASP A 149 -12.68 9.52 -22.23
C ASP A 149 -11.90 10.31 -21.17
N LEU A 150 -10.64 10.63 -21.47
CA LEU A 150 -9.75 11.46 -20.66
C LEU A 150 -9.39 12.74 -21.42
N TYR A 151 -9.80 13.89 -20.89
CA TYR A 151 -9.35 15.20 -21.40
C TYR A 151 -7.93 15.49 -20.89
N PHE A 152 -6.99 15.69 -21.81
CA PHE A 152 -5.57 15.87 -21.50
C PHE A 152 -5.17 17.34 -21.40
N ILE A 153 -4.73 17.75 -20.21
CA ILE A 153 -4.24 19.09 -19.91
C ILE A 153 -2.72 19.01 -19.78
N LEU A 154 -1.97 19.63 -20.71
CA LEU A 154 -0.51 19.67 -20.69
C LEU A 154 -0.04 21.09 -20.37
N ILE A 155 0.74 21.24 -19.30
CA ILE A 155 1.17 22.52 -18.75
C ILE A 155 2.66 22.70 -19.02
N ASP A 156 3.00 23.35 -20.14
CA ASP A 156 4.35 23.87 -20.35
C ASP A 156 4.50 25.22 -19.62
N ALA A 157 4.88 25.12 -18.34
CA ALA A 157 5.04 26.27 -17.46
C ALA A 157 5.98 27.35 -18.04
N LYS A 158 7.02 26.96 -18.80
CA LYS A 158 7.95 27.92 -19.44
C LYS A 158 7.26 28.69 -20.56
N GLN A 159 6.55 27.99 -21.45
CA GLN A 159 5.83 28.63 -22.56
C GLN A 159 4.69 29.54 -22.05
N ILE A 160 4.05 29.19 -20.92
CA ILE A 160 3.00 30.00 -20.27
C ILE A 160 3.61 31.19 -19.48
N GLY A 161 4.92 31.20 -19.22
CA GLY A 161 5.60 32.25 -18.46
C GLY A 161 5.50 32.12 -16.93
N LEU A 162 5.09 30.94 -16.44
CA LEU A 162 5.07 30.63 -15.01
C LEU A 162 6.49 30.40 -14.48
N ASN A 163 6.84 31.09 -13.39
CA ASN A 163 8.17 31.06 -12.80
C ASN A 163 8.09 30.87 -11.28
N VAL A 164 9.10 30.19 -10.71
CA VAL A 164 9.24 30.06 -9.26
C VAL A 164 9.70 31.41 -8.68
N CYS A 165 8.84 32.05 -7.90
CA CYS A 165 9.18 33.26 -7.15
C CYS A 165 10.18 32.91 -6.03
N ARG A 166 11.38 33.50 -6.05
CA ARG A 166 12.44 33.22 -5.06
C ARG A 166 12.23 34.03 -3.78
N GLU A 167 11.54 35.15 -3.89
CA GLU A 167 11.16 36.09 -2.85
C GLU A 167 9.82 35.72 -2.21
N PHE A 168 9.28 34.52 -2.48
CA PHE A 168 8.02 34.05 -1.91
C PHE A 168 8.08 34.06 -0.38
N MET A 169 7.28 34.94 0.23
CA MET A 169 7.16 35.05 1.68
C MET A 169 6.01 34.14 2.16
N PRO A 170 6.29 32.97 2.78
CA PRO A 170 5.24 32.09 3.27
C PRO A 170 4.47 32.77 4.42
N SER A 171 3.14 32.85 4.29
CA SER A 171 2.26 33.20 5.39
C SER A 171 2.36 32.13 6.49
N ARG A 172 2.55 32.53 7.75
CA ARG A 172 2.71 31.63 8.91
C ARG A 172 1.38 31.01 9.37
N SER A 173 0.60 30.49 8.43
CA SER A 173 -0.73 29.90 8.61
C SER A 173 -0.75 28.57 7.86
N GLY A 174 -0.52 27.48 8.59
CA GLY A 174 -0.10 26.19 8.02
C GLY A 174 1.29 25.76 8.49
N ALA A 175 1.62 26.05 9.75
CA ALA A 175 2.74 25.36 10.39
C ALA A 175 2.43 23.86 10.39
N GLU A 176 3.29 23.13 9.70
CA GLU A 176 3.62 21.73 9.91
C GLU A 176 2.83 21.05 11.05
N SER A 177 2.04 20.02 10.72
CA SER A 177 1.77 18.94 11.68
C SER A 177 3.06 18.12 11.86
N ARG A 178 4.11 18.79 12.35
CA ARG A 178 5.29 18.18 12.93
C ARG A 178 4.78 17.54 14.21
N PHE A 179 4.31 16.30 14.09
CA PHE A 179 3.97 15.46 15.22
C PHE A 179 5.06 15.65 16.27
N PRO A 180 4.73 16.07 17.50
CA PRO A 180 5.70 16.02 18.57
C PRO A 180 6.10 14.56 18.66
N GLU A 181 7.35 14.26 18.27
CA GLU A 181 7.99 13.02 18.63
C GLU A 181 7.89 12.97 20.16
N SER A 182 6.99 12.11 20.65
CA SER A 182 6.68 12.04 22.06
C SER A 182 7.92 11.50 22.75
N GLN A 183 8.76 12.42 23.21
CA GLN A 183 9.99 12.13 23.94
C GLN A 183 9.66 11.11 25.01
N SER A 184 10.18 9.90 24.82
CA SER A 184 10.16 8.77 25.73
C SER A 184 9.49 9.07 27.07
N SER A 185 8.17 8.83 27.14
CA SER A 185 7.54 8.58 28.43
C SER A 185 8.18 7.29 28.95
N ARG A 186 9.20 7.45 29.79
CA ARG A 186 9.79 6.35 30.55
C ARG A 186 8.69 5.82 31.45
N ASP A 187 8.03 4.74 31.05
CA ASP A 187 7.14 4.01 31.94
C ASP A 187 7.96 3.60 33.17
N PRO A 188 7.65 4.10 34.38
CA PRO A 188 8.40 3.77 35.59
C PRO A 188 8.22 2.30 36.03
N TYR A 189 7.42 1.54 35.27
CA TYR A 189 7.12 0.12 35.48
C TYR A 189 7.66 -0.80 34.38
N SER A 190 8.38 -0.28 33.37
CA SER A 190 9.09 -1.13 32.41
C SER A 190 10.29 -1.81 33.09
N ALA A 191 10.24 -3.14 33.22
CA ALA A 191 11.30 -3.92 33.83
C ALA A 191 12.63 -3.82 33.04
N PRO A 192 13.80 -3.64 33.69
CA PRO A 192 15.07 -3.55 32.99
C PRO A 192 15.41 -4.83 32.23
N GLY A 193 15.48 -4.73 30.90
CA GLY A 193 15.94 -5.82 30.04
C GLY A 193 17.45 -6.04 30.21
N TYR A 194 17.83 -7.20 30.76
CA TYR A 194 19.24 -7.59 30.89
C TYR A 194 19.78 -8.09 29.55
N THR A 195 20.73 -7.35 28.98
CA THR A 195 21.52 -7.82 27.83
C THR A 195 22.76 -8.55 28.34
N ASN A 196 22.89 -9.83 27.96
CA ASN A 196 24.01 -10.78 28.09
C ASN A 196 25.35 -10.29 28.70
N HIS A 197 25.95 -11.07 29.61
CA HIS A 197 27.10 -11.96 29.30
C HIS A 197 27.61 -12.75 30.54
N ASN A 198 28.04 -14.00 30.31
CA ASN A 198 29.04 -14.82 31.03
C ASN A 198 29.36 -14.55 32.52
N THR A 199 29.18 -15.54 33.41
CA THR A 199 30.28 -16.47 33.85
C THR A 199 29.87 -17.47 34.94
N ARG A 200 30.43 -18.69 34.82
CA ARG A 200 30.94 -19.66 35.85
C ARG A 200 30.24 -19.80 37.21
N GLY A 201 29.99 -21.05 37.62
CA GLY A 201 29.57 -21.41 38.98
C GLY A 201 30.65 -22.11 39.83
N PHE A 202 30.15 -22.85 40.84
CA PHE A 202 30.81 -23.68 41.86
C PHE A 202 31.32 -23.03 43.16
N ASP A 203 31.19 -23.83 44.24
CA ASP A 203 31.82 -23.76 45.59
C ASP A 203 31.34 -22.70 46.63
N GLN A 204 31.25 -23.00 47.95
CA GLN A 204 31.15 -24.29 48.67
C GLN A 204 30.68 -24.13 50.15
N GLN A 205 29.88 -25.10 50.64
CA GLN A 205 29.84 -25.72 51.99
C GLN A 205 29.61 -25.00 53.35
N SER A 206 29.01 -25.81 54.25
CA SER A 206 28.93 -25.78 55.73
C SER A 206 27.82 -24.92 56.40
N GLY A 207 27.00 -25.43 57.34
CA GLY A 207 26.80 -26.84 57.78
C GLY A 207 25.74 -27.01 58.90
N SER A 208 25.17 -28.24 59.02
CA SER A 208 24.44 -28.85 60.17
C SER A 208 23.40 -28.00 60.96
N SER A 209 22.10 -28.31 60.95
CA SER A 209 21.40 -29.24 61.90
C SER A 209 19.89 -28.86 61.98
N GLN A 210 18.94 -29.55 62.64
CA GLN A 210 18.64 -30.99 62.90
C GLN A 210 17.26 -31.11 63.60
N GLY A 211 16.38 -32.07 63.26
CA GLY A 211 15.11 -32.31 63.99
C GLY A 211 14.22 -33.45 63.43
N GLY A 212 13.74 -34.36 64.30
CA GLY A 212 12.85 -35.50 63.97
C GLY A 212 11.34 -35.20 64.11
N THR A 213 10.39 -36.16 64.11
CA THR A 213 10.45 -37.57 64.58
C THR A 213 9.38 -38.51 63.95
N VAL A 214 9.59 -39.80 64.22
CA VAL A 214 8.94 -41.11 63.90
C VAL A 214 7.39 -41.20 63.90
N GLY A 215 6.83 -42.23 63.25
CA GLY A 215 5.38 -42.60 63.22
C GLY A 215 4.99 -43.86 64.05
N MET A 216 3.74 -44.33 63.87
CA MET A 216 3.10 -45.47 64.57
C MET A 216 2.00 -46.15 63.70
N ASP A 217 1.52 -47.34 64.10
CA ASP A 217 0.98 -48.40 63.21
C ASP A 217 -0.33 -49.08 63.73
N GLU A 218 -0.94 -49.90 62.86
CA GLU A 218 -1.79 -51.09 63.08
C GLU A 218 -3.22 -51.02 63.71
N GLY A 219 -4.12 -51.93 63.27
CA GLY A 219 -5.36 -52.28 64.01
C GLY A 219 -6.66 -52.58 63.21
N THR A 220 -6.88 -53.84 62.85
CA THR A 220 -8.02 -54.49 62.15
C THR A 220 -9.46 -54.24 62.67
N ASP A 221 -10.48 -54.15 61.79
CA ASP A 221 -11.46 -55.24 61.48
C ASP A 221 -12.61 -54.91 60.48
N LYS A 222 -13.27 -55.95 59.93
CA LYS A 222 -14.35 -55.95 58.88
C LYS A 222 -15.78 -56.16 59.49
N PRO A 223 -16.95 -56.26 58.76
CA PRO A 223 -17.22 -56.43 57.31
C PRO A 223 -18.46 -55.70 56.65
N GLY A 224 -18.61 -55.86 55.32
CA GLY A 224 -19.88 -55.72 54.54
C GLY A 224 -20.13 -54.35 53.88
N THR A 225 -20.61 -54.18 52.63
CA THR A 225 -21.28 -55.11 51.67
C THR A 225 -20.90 -54.79 50.19
N LYS A 226 -21.32 -55.63 49.23
CA LYS A 226 -20.86 -55.75 47.83
C LYS A 226 -21.46 -54.74 46.79
N PRO A 227 -20.91 -54.65 45.55
CA PRO A 227 -21.25 -53.64 44.55
C PRO A 227 -22.37 -54.05 43.57
N GLY A 228 -22.86 -53.11 42.76
CA GLY A 228 -23.78 -53.35 41.64
C GLY A 228 -23.42 -52.49 40.41
N GLY A 229 -23.38 -53.12 39.23
CA GLY A 229 -23.38 -52.46 37.91
C GLY A 229 -24.65 -52.85 37.13
N THR A 230 -24.61 -52.82 35.78
CA THR A 230 -25.69 -53.24 34.83
C THR A 230 -26.72 -52.11 34.57
N ILE A 231 -27.13 -51.72 33.35
CA ILE A 231 -26.68 -52.00 31.96
C ILE A 231 -27.11 -50.83 31.02
N PHE A 232 -26.65 -50.85 29.76
CA PHE A 232 -27.08 -49.94 28.68
C PHE A 232 -28.57 -50.08 28.30
N MET A 233 -29.15 -49.01 27.77
CA MET A 233 -30.30 -49.04 26.86
C MET A 233 -30.04 -48.06 25.71
#